data_AF-A0A7Y0PDW0-F1
#
_entry.id   AF-A0A7Y0PDW0-F1
#
_cell.length_a   1.000
_cell.length_b   1.000
_cell.length_c   1.000
_cell.angle_alpha   90.00
_cell.angle_beta   90.00
_cell.angle_gamma   90.00
#
_symmetry.space_group_name_H-M   'P 1'
#
loop_
_entity.id
_entity.type
_entity.pdbx_description
1 polymer ?
#
loop_
_entity_poly.entity_id
_entity_poly.type
_entity_poly.pdbx_seq_one_letter_code
_entity_poly.pdbx_strand_id
1 'polypeptide(L)'
;MSDGIDEVARNAGIEADVAQARQWMNAAAAANRDGARIVVDPDTGVFGDPVSLLDFDPADLDYFRSMVPHVRLAPHPRIESAIAIAGSAAQGRIQLFPGDRDFFERVHIHADSRAEAERIFRTAFKATALRATAEPGIVLLEADLGTFPEAVVRKGVPLPAGHTIEWTTPEIVAGRLTVAAPDGSPRTYTWDDTEVGGGWIYLYWIIADPAHERIAIASNVIDLSWEAADGVVRSFDGAIDPLVQEVYLEPAALPLVRRLQPLARPGAREAYQQAMREEVRHYLSVEPSYGKVAKRLYNLFRLGDELEAAAYVRELFDEPSAGLYQVSGLLEAATAALDPTSGIDRTLVLRQLDVLAVTLAAATTGPDETRLLAALGQLRASVLAADETDADWAATAARVRAPAAALVNDFFRTRLLAHPRVSHLLHSYEAG
;
A
#
# COMPACT_ATOMS: atom_id res chain seq x y z
N MET A 1 12.72 6.65 -35.44
CA MET A 1 13.30 5.33 -35.15
C MET A 1 13.09 5.15 -33.66
N SER A 2 12.38 4.12 -33.22
CA SER A 2 12.27 3.86 -31.78
C SER A 2 13.64 3.38 -31.34
N ASP A 3 14.34 4.19 -30.55
CA ASP A 3 15.52 3.73 -29.80
C ASP A 3 15.00 2.58 -28.93
N GLY A 4 15.46 1.36 -29.19
CA GLY A 4 15.00 0.20 -28.44
C GLY A 4 15.27 0.37 -26.94
N ILE A 5 14.57 -0.37 -26.08
CA ILE A 5 14.73 -0.31 -24.61
C ILE A 5 16.20 -0.32 -24.16
N ASP A 6 17.06 -1.07 -24.86
CA ASP A 6 18.51 -1.12 -24.64
C ASP A 6 19.20 0.25 -24.78
N GLU A 7 18.91 0.98 -25.85
CA GLU A 7 19.53 2.28 -26.10
C GLU A 7 19.06 3.33 -25.08
N VAL A 8 17.76 3.35 -24.77
CA VAL A 8 17.22 4.27 -23.77
C VAL A 8 17.75 3.94 -22.37
N ALA A 9 17.79 2.66 -21.99
CA ALA A 9 18.35 2.23 -20.70
C ALA A 9 19.84 2.57 -20.59
N ARG A 10 20.65 2.30 -21.63
CA ARG A 10 22.08 2.66 -21.64
C ARG A 10 22.32 4.17 -21.55
N ASN A 11 21.55 4.96 -22.29
CA ASN A 11 21.66 6.43 -22.25
C ASN A 11 21.24 7.00 -20.90
N ALA A 12 20.26 6.36 -20.27
CA ALA A 12 19.85 6.69 -18.94
C ALA A 12 20.89 6.21 -17.92
N GLY A 13 21.63 5.12 -18.18
CA GLY A 13 22.60 4.49 -17.29
C GLY A 13 21.96 3.46 -16.36
N ILE A 14 20.91 2.77 -16.84
CA ILE A 14 20.26 1.62 -16.19
C ILE A 14 20.85 0.33 -16.78
N GLU A 15 21.05 -0.68 -15.94
CA GLU A 15 21.28 -2.05 -16.39
C GLU A 15 19.92 -2.70 -16.71
N ALA A 16 19.70 -3.07 -17.98
CA ALA A 16 18.45 -3.66 -18.43
C ALA A 16 18.65 -5.06 -19.02
N ASP A 17 17.83 -6.03 -18.58
CA ASP A 17 17.77 -7.35 -19.24
C ASP A 17 16.79 -7.29 -20.41
N VAL A 18 17.31 -6.94 -21.58
CA VAL A 18 16.53 -6.79 -22.81
C VAL A 18 15.79 -8.07 -23.20
N ALA A 19 16.34 -9.25 -22.89
CA ALA A 19 15.69 -10.52 -23.23
C ALA A 19 14.50 -10.77 -22.30
N GLN A 20 14.68 -10.57 -21.00
CA GLN A 20 13.62 -10.69 -20.01
C GLN A 20 12.52 -9.64 -20.24
N ALA A 21 12.89 -8.38 -20.51
CA ALA A 21 11.95 -7.32 -20.84
C ALA A 21 11.09 -7.67 -22.08
N ARG A 22 11.69 -8.22 -23.14
CA ARG A 22 10.94 -8.69 -24.33
C ARG A 22 10.00 -9.85 -24.01
N GLN A 23 10.44 -10.81 -23.20
CA GLN A 23 9.59 -11.92 -22.76
C GLN A 23 8.39 -11.40 -21.96
N TRP A 24 8.62 -10.48 -21.02
CA TRP A 24 7.58 -9.84 -20.22
C TRP A 24 6.60 -9.06 -21.12
N MET A 25 7.07 -8.24 -22.06
CA MET A 25 6.20 -7.50 -22.98
C MET A 25 5.29 -8.43 -23.80
N ASN A 26 5.82 -9.56 -24.30
CA ASN A 26 5.01 -10.53 -25.04
C ASN A 26 3.93 -11.16 -24.16
N ALA A 27 4.26 -11.47 -22.91
CA ALA A 27 3.33 -12.03 -21.93
C ALA A 27 2.26 -11.01 -21.53
N ALA A 28 2.64 -9.76 -21.24
CA ALA A 28 1.73 -8.67 -20.91
C ALA A 28 0.77 -8.36 -22.08
N ALA A 29 1.28 -8.34 -23.32
CA ALA A 29 0.44 -8.18 -24.51
C ALA A 29 -0.58 -9.32 -24.66
N ALA A 30 -0.20 -10.57 -24.32
CA ALA A 30 -1.13 -11.70 -24.32
C ALA A 30 -2.18 -11.58 -23.21
N ALA A 31 -1.76 -11.28 -21.99
CA ALA A 31 -2.63 -11.05 -20.83
C ALA A 31 -3.66 -9.94 -21.11
N ASN A 32 -3.26 -8.84 -21.74
CA ASN A 32 -4.15 -7.74 -22.10
C ASN A 32 -5.23 -8.12 -23.13
N ARG A 33 -4.97 -9.09 -24.02
CA ARG A 33 -5.93 -9.54 -25.04
C ARG A 33 -7.02 -10.45 -24.46
N ASP A 34 -6.75 -11.16 -23.38
CA ASP A 34 -7.66 -12.14 -22.80
C ASP A 34 -8.80 -11.50 -21.97
N GLY A 35 -8.81 -10.17 -21.85
CA GLY A 35 -9.86 -9.41 -21.16
C GLY A 35 -9.84 -9.58 -19.63
N ALA A 36 -10.84 -9.02 -18.94
CA ALA A 36 -10.98 -9.09 -17.47
C ALA A 36 -11.36 -10.50 -16.98
N ARG A 37 -10.48 -11.48 -17.18
CA ARG A 37 -10.68 -12.87 -16.76
C ARG A 37 -9.76 -13.19 -15.60
N ILE A 38 -10.35 -13.66 -14.50
CA ILE A 38 -9.60 -14.23 -13.38
C ILE A 38 -8.91 -15.50 -13.85
N VAL A 39 -7.58 -15.52 -13.76
CA VAL A 39 -6.72 -16.68 -14.03
C VAL A 39 -6.24 -17.25 -12.71
N VAL A 40 -6.07 -18.58 -12.66
CA VAL A 40 -5.56 -19.31 -11.51
C VAL A 40 -4.19 -19.85 -11.86
N ASP A 41 -3.21 -19.58 -11.02
CA ASP A 41 -1.89 -20.22 -11.08
C ASP A 41 -2.02 -21.68 -10.63
N PRO A 42 -1.69 -22.66 -11.49
CA PRO A 42 -1.92 -24.07 -11.19
C PRO A 42 -1.00 -24.63 -10.10
N ASP A 43 0.15 -24.02 -9.86
CA ASP A 43 1.19 -24.54 -8.96
C ASP A 43 0.96 -24.05 -7.53
N THR A 44 0.57 -22.78 -7.39
CA THR A 44 0.39 -22.11 -6.09
C THR A 44 -1.07 -21.94 -5.68
N GLY A 45 -1.98 -22.04 -6.65
CA GLY A 45 -3.40 -21.84 -6.50
C GLY A 45 -3.83 -20.38 -6.29
N VAL A 46 -2.89 -19.42 -6.32
CA VAL A 46 -3.22 -18.00 -6.30
C VAL A 46 -3.98 -17.63 -7.57
N PHE A 47 -4.76 -16.56 -7.52
CA PHE A 47 -5.52 -16.14 -8.70
C PHE A 47 -5.71 -14.63 -8.73
N GLY A 48 -5.96 -14.08 -9.90
CA GLY A 48 -6.11 -12.63 -10.09
C GLY A 48 -6.23 -12.26 -11.56
N ASP A 49 -6.07 -10.97 -11.84
CA ASP A 49 -5.89 -10.49 -13.22
C ASP A 49 -4.62 -11.08 -13.84
N PRO A 50 -4.64 -11.45 -15.14
CA PRO A 50 -3.50 -12.11 -15.76
C PRO A 50 -2.23 -11.24 -15.77
N VAL A 51 -2.36 -9.91 -15.88
CA VAL A 51 -1.20 -9.01 -15.83
C VAL A 51 -0.66 -8.95 -14.40
N SER A 52 -1.52 -8.88 -13.39
CA SER A 52 -1.08 -8.91 -11.97
C SER A 52 -0.31 -10.19 -11.64
N LEU A 53 -0.73 -11.35 -12.16
CA LEU A 53 -0.01 -12.61 -11.96
C LEU A 53 1.35 -12.67 -12.67
N LEU A 54 1.58 -11.88 -13.72
CA LEU A 54 2.91 -11.79 -14.37
C LEU A 54 3.93 -11.11 -13.45
N ASP A 55 3.48 -10.13 -12.67
CA ASP A 55 4.35 -9.31 -11.81
C ASP A 55 4.50 -9.92 -10.40
N PHE A 56 3.70 -10.93 -10.06
CA PHE A 56 3.75 -11.64 -8.77
C PHE A 56 4.95 -12.58 -8.66
N ASP A 57 5.65 -12.52 -7.53
CA ASP A 57 6.69 -13.49 -7.18
C ASP A 57 6.14 -14.54 -6.18
N PRO A 58 6.00 -15.82 -6.58
CA PRO A 58 5.54 -16.87 -5.69
C PRO A 58 6.51 -17.18 -4.54
N ALA A 59 7.77 -16.72 -4.59
CA ALA A 59 8.73 -16.92 -3.49
C ALA A 59 8.28 -16.24 -2.18
N ASP A 60 7.52 -15.15 -2.26
CA ASP A 60 7.02 -14.42 -1.10
C ASP A 60 5.67 -14.95 -0.58
N LEU A 61 5.06 -15.93 -1.27
CA LEU A 61 3.69 -16.37 -1.00
C LEU A 61 3.51 -16.89 0.44
N ASP A 62 4.42 -17.72 0.92
CA ASP A 62 4.35 -18.27 2.27
C ASP A 62 4.47 -17.18 3.33
N TYR A 63 5.30 -16.17 3.06
CA TYR A 63 5.45 -15.02 3.94
C TYR A 63 4.15 -14.20 3.99
N PHE A 64 3.55 -13.86 2.84
CA PHE A 64 2.28 -13.15 2.82
C PHE A 64 1.15 -13.94 3.51
N ARG A 65 1.07 -15.26 3.26
CA ARG A 65 0.11 -16.13 3.95
C ARG A 65 0.32 -16.17 5.46
N SER A 66 1.56 -16.09 5.95
CA SER A 66 1.81 -16.02 7.40
C SER A 66 1.30 -14.73 8.06
N MET A 67 1.16 -13.64 7.30
CA MET A 67 0.63 -12.37 7.80
C MET A 67 -0.91 -12.31 7.80
N VAL A 68 -1.58 -13.10 6.94
CA VAL A 68 -3.05 -13.09 6.78
C VAL A 68 -3.82 -13.19 8.11
N PRO A 69 -3.46 -14.06 9.08
CA PRO A 69 -4.19 -14.15 10.34
C PRO A 69 -4.22 -12.83 11.15
N HIS A 70 -3.21 -11.98 10.97
CA HIS A 70 -3.04 -10.73 11.70
C HIS A 70 -3.80 -9.58 11.04
N VAL A 71 -3.79 -9.52 9.70
CA VAL A 71 -4.36 -8.39 8.93
C VAL A 71 -5.82 -8.58 8.51
N ARG A 72 -6.28 -9.83 8.35
CA ARG A 72 -7.64 -10.14 7.89
C ARG A 72 -8.69 -9.67 8.89
N LEU A 73 -9.83 -9.18 8.39
CA LEU A 73 -11.02 -8.96 9.18
C LEU A 73 -11.37 -10.17 10.08
N ALA A 74 -11.78 -9.89 11.30
CA ALA A 74 -12.17 -10.90 12.27
C ALA A 74 -13.31 -11.77 11.74
N PRO A 75 -13.23 -13.09 11.92
CA PRO A 75 -14.22 -14.01 11.37
C PRO A 75 -15.59 -13.80 12.01
N HIS A 76 -16.63 -13.95 11.20
CA HIS A 76 -18.02 -13.93 11.66
C HIS A 76 -18.86 -14.93 10.84
N PRO A 77 -19.82 -15.67 11.43
CA PRO A 77 -20.57 -16.72 10.70
C PRO A 77 -21.37 -16.25 9.48
N ARG A 78 -21.61 -14.94 9.38
CA ARG A 78 -22.32 -14.30 8.26
C ARG A 78 -21.39 -13.51 7.32
N ILE A 79 -20.08 -13.69 7.45
CA ILE A 79 -19.08 -13.04 6.60
C ILE A 79 -18.36 -14.11 5.79
N GLU A 80 -18.34 -13.93 4.47
CA GLU A 80 -17.36 -14.57 3.58
C GLU A 80 -16.30 -13.53 3.23
N SER A 81 -15.03 -13.93 3.17
CA SER A 81 -13.98 -13.02 2.71
C SER A 81 -12.92 -13.66 1.82
N ALA A 82 -12.37 -12.85 0.92
CA ALA A 82 -11.29 -13.19 0.01
C ALA A 82 -10.16 -12.18 0.19
N ILE A 83 -9.02 -12.63 0.72
CA ILE A 83 -7.86 -11.77 0.91
C ILE A 83 -6.88 -11.90 -0.25
N ALA A 84 -6.34 -10.75 -0.65
CA ALA A 84 -5.32 -10.60 -1.67
C ALA A 84 -4.19 -9.71 -1.14
N ILE A 85 -3.04 -9.81 -1.78
CA ILE A 85 -2.07 -8.71 -1.78
C ILE A 85 -2.41 -7.77 -2.94
N ALA A 86 -2.11 -6.49 -2.79
CA ALA A 86 -2.46 -5.47 -3.77
C ALA A 86 -1.33 -4.46 -3.99
N GLY A 87 -1.52 -3.58 -4.98
CA GLY A 87 -0.62 -2.46 -5.22
C GLY A 87 0.83 -2.90 -5.46
N SER A 88 1.77 -2.26 -4.78
CA SER A 88 3.19 -2.60 -4.89
C SER A 88 3.56 -3.96 -4.30
N ALA A 89 2.82 -4.44 -3.30
CA ALA A 89 3.08 -5.73 -2.68
C ALA A 89 2.77 -6.90 -3.63
N ALA A 90 1.84 -6.73 -4.56
CA ALA A 90 1.53 -7.71 -5.60
C ALA A 90 2.54 -7.77 -6.75
N GLN A 91 3.49 -6.82 -6.82
CA GLN A 91 4.44 -6.66 -7.93
C GLN A 91 5.85 -7.14 -7.56
N GLY A 92 5.96 -8.24 -6.81
CA GLY A 92 7.23 -8.73 -6.26
C GLY A 92 8.37 -8.98 -7.26
N ARG A 93 8.06 -9.24 -8.55
CA ARG A 93 9.07 -9.37 -9.62
C ARG A 93 9.58 -8.05 -10.19
N ILE A 94 8.97 -6.94 -9.79
CA ILE A 94 9.20 -5.59 -10.32
C ILE A 94 9.63 -4.67 -9.20
N GLN A 95 8.84 -4.60 -8.13
CA GLN A 95 9.12 -3.79 -6.95
C GLN A 95 9.83 -4.64 -5.90
N LEU A 96 11.12 -4.91 -6.15
CA LEU A 96 11.98 -5.74 -5.29
C LEU A 96 12.13 -5.19 -3.86
N PHE A 97 11.83 -3.91 -3.66
CA PHE A 97 11.96 -3.20 -2.38
C PHE A 97 10.63 -2.57 -1.92
N PRO A 98 9.57 -3.35 -1.66
CA PRO A 98 8.30 -2.78 -1.23
C PRO A 98 8.45 -2.27 0.21
N GLY A 99 8.07 -1.01 0.45
CA GLY A 99 8.16 -0.34 1.76
C GLY A 99 7.06 -0.74 2.73
N ASP A 100 5.99 -1.33 2.23
CA ASP A 100 4.76 -1.74 2.91
C ASP A 100 4.31 -3.12 2.39
N ARG A 101 3.36 -3.72 3.11
CA ARG A 101 2.72 -5.00 2.77
C ARG A 101 1.22 -4.76 2.68
N ASP A 102 0.79 -4.33 1.51
CA ASP A 102 -0.61 -3.98 1.26
C ASP A 102 -1.46 -5.19 0.97
N PHE A 103 -2.49 -5.38 1.79
CA PHE A 103 -3.56 -6.34 1.57
C PHE A 103 -4.82 -5.62 1.08
N PHE A 104 -5.60 -6.40 0.35
CA PHE A 104 -6.94 -6.05 -0.05
C PHE A 104 -7.87 -7.20 0.29
N GLU A 105 -8.99 -6.91 0.95
CA GLU A 105 -9.94 -7.92 1.37
C GLU A 105 -11.33 -7.62 0.81
N ARG A 106 -11.86 -8.56 0.02
CA ARG A 106 -13.28 -8.57 -0.32
C ARG A 106 -14.04 -9.14 0.85
N VAL A 107 -14.92 -8.35 1.43
CA VAL A 107 -15.78 -8.76 2.54
C VAL A 107 -17.21 -8.77 2.05
N HIS A 108 -17.86 -9.92 2.21
CA HIS A 108 -19.23 -10.12 1.77
C HIS A 108 -20.10 -10.59 2.93
N ILE A 109 -21.15 -9.81 3.22
CA ILE A 109 -21.98 -10.00 4.40
C ILE A 109 -23.37 -10.52 4.04
N HIS A 110 -23.77 -11.60 4.69
CA HIS A 110 -25.14 -12.11 4.64
C HIS A 110 -26.00 -11.42 5.69
N ALA A 111 -26.95 -10.59 5.28
CA ALA A 111 -27.81 -9.85 6.21
C ALA A 111 -29.13 -9.44 5.59
N ASP A 112 -30.21 -9.44 6.37
CA ASP A 112 -31.56 -9.14 5.87
C ASP A 112 -31.75 -7.64 5.52
N SER A 113 -30.83 -6.78 5.96
CA SER A 113 -30.84 -5.34 5.68
C SER A 113 -29.43 -4.74 5.72
N ARG A 114 -29.26 -3.57 5.07
CA ARG A 114 -28.02 -2.79 5.15
C ARG A 114 -27.64 -2.47 6.60
N ALA A 115 -28.59 -2.04 7.43
CA ALA A 115 -28.32 -1.72 8.83
C ALA A 115 -27.81 -2.94 9.63
N GLU A 116 -28.33 -4.13 9.35
CA GLU A 116 -27.81 -5.35 9.94
C GLU A 116 -26.40 -5.68 9.42
N ALA A 117 -26.15 -5.53 8.12
CA ALA A 117 -24.82 -5.71 7.52
C ALA A 117 -23.79 -4.77 8.14
N GLU A 118 -24.12 -3.48 8.33
CA GLU A 118 -23.27 -2.49 8.98
C GLU A 118 -22.92 -2.88 10.42
N ARG A 119 -23.90 -3.34 11.19
CA ARG A 119 -23.68 -3.79 12.56
C ARG A 119 -22.75 -5.01 12.62
N ILE A 120 -22.95 -5.98 11.73
CA ILE A 120 -22.07 -7.16 11.60
C ILE A 120 -20.65 -6.71 11.24
N PHE A 121 -20.52 -5.85 10.24
CA PHE A 121 -19.23 -5.33 9.79
C PHE A 121 -18.49 -4.60 10.90
N ARG A 122 -19.13 -3.63 11.57
CA ARG A 122 -18.56 -2.87 12.68
C ARG A 122 -18.08 -3.78 13.80
N THR A 123 -18.83 -4.83 14.11
CA THR A 123 -18.43 -5.80 15.14
C THR A 123 -17.12 -6.49 14.75
N ALA A 124 -17.02 -6.97 13.51
CA ALA A 124 -15.83 -7.62 12.99
C ALA A 124 -14.65 -6.64 12.87
N PHE A 125 -14.87 -5.44 12.35
CA PHE A 125 -13.84 -4.41 12.18
C PHE A 125 -13.29 -3.95 13.54
N LYS A 126 -14.15 -3.74 14.53
CA LYS A 126 -13.73 -3.43 15.91
C LYS A 126 -12.89 -4.54 16.52
N ALA A 127 -13.36 -5.79 16.40
CA ALA A 127 -12.62 -6.94 16.90
C ALA A 127 -11.25 -7.08 16.22
N THR A 128 -11.17 -6.75 14.93
CA THR A 128 -9.92 -6.72 14.17
C THR A 128 -9.00 -5.66 14.74
N ALA A 129 -9.41 -4.38 14.72
CA ALA A 129 -8.60 -3.26 15.21
C ALA A 129 -8.11 -3.45 16.67
N LEU A 130 -8.93 -4.04 17.53
CA LEU A 130 -8.57 -4.32 18.93
C LEU A 130 -7.56 -5.47 19.11
N ARG A 131 -7.19 -6.22 18.07
CA ARG A 131 -6.09 -7.20 18.14
C ARG A 131 -4.79 -6.57 18.62
N ALA A 132 -4.50 -5.32 18.25
CA ALA A 132 -3.33 -4.60 18.73
C ALA A 132 -3.29 -4.42 20.26
N THR A 133 -4.42 -4.60 20.96
CA THR A 133 -4.48 -4.58 22.43
C THR A 133 -4.28 -5.96 23.06
N ALA A 134 -4.34 -7.04 22.28
CA ALA A 134 -4.36 -8.41 22.75
C ALA A 134 -3.20 -9.28 22.19
N GLU A 135 -2.64 -8.93 21.04
CA GLU A 135 -1.58 -9.66 20.36
C GLU A 135 -0.24 -8.90 20.51
N PRO A 136 0.70 -9.42 21.31
CA PRO A 136 2.04 -8.85 21.41
C PRO A 136 2.72 -8.81 20.04
N GLY A 137 3.37 -7.69 19.71
CA GLY A 137 4.04 -7.52 18.43
C GLY A 137 3.16 -7.00 17.30
N ILE A 138 1.91 -6.63 17.57
CA ILE A 138 1.03 -5.93 16.62
C ILE A 138 0.69 -4.56 17.17
N VAL A 139 0.98 -3.52 16.40
CA VAL A 139 0.62 -2.14 16.73
C VAL A 139 -0.29 -1.60 15.65
N LEU A 140 -1.49 -1.16 16.03
CA LEU A 140 -2.39 -0.44 15.13
C LEU A 140 -1.93 1.01 15.03
N LEU A 141 -1.63 1.45 13.81
CA LEU A 141 -1.26 2.82 13.50
C LEU A 141 -2.46 3.65 13.05
N GLU A 142 -3.32 3.05 12.22
CA GLU A 142 -4.44 3.74 11.58
C GLU A 142 -5.63 2.79 11.42
N ALA A 143 -6.85 3.31 11.61
CA ALA A 143 -8.08 2.60 11.30
C ALA A 143 -9.12 3.57 10.75
N ASP A 144 -9.43 3.47 9.47
CA ASP A 144 -10.40 4.34 8.83
C ASP A 144 -11.76 3.67 8.75
N LEU A 145 -12.77 4.38 9.28
CA LEU A 145 -14.16 3.93 9.20
C LEU A 145 -15.13 5.10 9.21
N GLY A 146 -15.81 5.26 8.08
CA GLY A 146 -16.88 6.24 7.87
C GLY A 146 -16.37 7.66 7.73
N THR A 147 -17.30 8.62 7.58
CA THR A 147 -16.98 10.03 7.31
C THR A 147 -17.66 10.98 8.28
N PHE A 148 -17.08 12.15 8.48
CA PHE A 148 -17.71 13.22 9.26
C PHE A 148 -18.99 13.73 8.57
N PRO A 149 -20.14 13.78 9.26
CA PRO A 149 -21.39 14.25 8.67
C PRO A 149 -21.43 15.78 8.49
N GLU A 150 -20.58 16.50 9.21
CA GLU A 150 -20.46 17.96 9.18
C GLU A 150 -18.98 18.36 9.20
N ALA A 151 -18.66 19.62 8.90
CA ALA A 151 -17.30 20.11 9.00
C ALA A 151 -16.84 20.14 10.47
N VAL A 152 -15.60 19.75 10.73
CA VAL A 152 -15.02 19.66 12.08
C VAL A 152 -13.61 20.22 12.10
N VAL A 153 -13.07 20.45 13.29
CA VAL A 153 -11.67 20.77 13.54
C VAL A 153 -11.09 19.65 14.41
N ARG A 154 -10.11 18.93 13.88
CA ARG A 154 -9.45 17.81 14.56
C ARG A 154 -7.96 18.09 14.66
N LYS A 155 -7.41 18.03 15.88
CA LYS A 155 -5.99 18.33 16.15
C LYS A 155 -5.54 19.69 15.54
N GLY A 156 -6.44 20.68 15.52
CA GLY A 156 -6.19 22.01 14.94
C GLY A 156 -6.35 22.10 13.41
N VAL A 157 -6.65 20.99 12.73
CA VAL A 157 -6.84 20.92 11.28
C VAL A 157 -8.34 20.99 10.95
N PRO A 158 -8.80 21.96 10.15
CA PRO A 158 -10.16 21.98 9.63
C PRO A 158 -10.37 20.85 8.62
N LEU A 159 -11.43 20.05 8.81
CA LEU A 159 -11.83 18.95 7.93
C LEU A 159 -13.25 19.20 7.42
N PRO A 160 -13.51 19.03 6.11
CA PRO A 160 -14.84 19.18 5.55
C PRO A 160 -15.76 18.00 5.93
N ALA A 161 -17.07 18.19 5.76
CA ALA A 161 -18.02 17.08 5.76
C ALA A 161 -17.67 16.07 4.65
N GLY A 162 -17.87 14.78 4.89
CA GLY A 162 -17.48 13.71 3.99
C GLY A 162 -16.00 13.32 4.07
N HIS A 163 -15.20 13.97 4.94
CA HIS A 163 -13.82 13.53 5.20
C HIS A 163 -13.82 12.23 6.01
N THR A 164 -12.98 11.25 5.61
CA THR A 164 -12.81 9.97 6.30
C THR A 164 -12.42 10.19 7.76
N ILE A 165 -12.96 9.37 8.65
CA ILE A 165 -12.64 9.36 10.07
C ILE A 165 -11.57 8.30 10.33
N GLU A 166 -10.37 8.77 10.65
CA GLU A 166 -9.28 7.97 11.18
C GLU A 166 -9.48 7.74 12.69
N TRP A 167 -9.46 6.51 13.18
CA TRP A 167 -9.64 6.18 14.59
C TRP A 167 -8.32 5.73 15.22
N THR A 168 -7.94 6.35 16.33
CA THR A 168 -6.81 5.89 17.14
C THR A 168 -7.21 4.72 18.05
N THR A 169 -6.25 3.88 18.45
CA THR A 169 -6.50 2.76 19.37
C THR A 169 -7.29 3.16 20.63
N PRO A 170 -6.97 4.28 21.33
CA PRO A 170 -7.77 4.73 22.47
C PRO A 170 -9.21 5.12 22.12
N GLU A 171 -9.46 5.76 20.97
CA GLU A 171 -10.80 6.11 20.50
C GLU A 171 -11.63 4.86 20.17
N ILE A 172 -11.01 3.83 19.59
CA ILE A 172 -11.66 2.53 19.29
C ILE A 172 -12.05 1.80 20.57
N VAL A 173 -11.14 1.77 21.56
CA VAL A 173 -11.41 1.19 22.90
C VAL A 173 -12.56 1.95 23.58
N ALA A 174 -12.54 3.28 23.52
CA ALA A 174 -13.60 4.12 24.08
C ALA A 174 -14.93 4.03 23.31
N GLY A 175 -14.90 3.58 22.05
CA GLY A 175 -16.05 3.54 21.14
C GLY A 175 -16.54 4.91 20.70
N ARG A 176 -15.73 5.95 20.89
CA ARG A 176 -16.07 7.34 20.58
C ARG A 176 -14.82 8.19 20.38
N LEU A 177 -14.95 9.24 19.58
CA LEU A 177 -13.96 10.30 19.43
C LEU A 177 -14.61 11.66 19.69
N THR A 178 -13.80 12.63 20.13
CA THR A 178 -14.25 14.02 20.35
C THR A 178 -13.42 14.97 19.49
N VAL A 179 -14.10 15.80 18.72
CA VAL A 179 -13.53 16.87 17.87
C VAL A 179 -14.18 18.20 18.23
N ALA A 180 -13.67 19.30 17.68
CA ALA A 180 -14.34 20.60 17.76
C ALA A 180 -15.18 20.83 16.50
N ALA A 181 -16.33 21.48 16.64
CA ALA A 181 -17.01 22.12 15.52
C ALA A 181 -16.24 23.38 15.09
N PRO A 182 -16.55 23.99 13.93
CA PRO A 182 -15.89 25.21 13.47
C PRO A 182 -16.03 26.41 14.42
N ASP A 183 -17.06 26.40 15.28
CA ASP A 183 -17.28 27.40 16.33
C ASP A 183 -16.52 27.12 17.65
N GLY A 184 -15.76 26.03 17.70
CA GLY A 184 -15.01 25.58 18.88
C GLY A 184 -15.80 24.74 19.87
N SER A 185 -17.10 24.51 19.66
CA SER A 185 -17.90 23.64 20.53
C SER A 185 -17.50 22.17 20.37
N PRO A 186 -17.49 21.35 21.44
CA PRO A 186 -17.15 19.94 21.33
C PRO A 186 -18.24 19.13 20.62
N ARG A 187 -17.83 18.20 19.76
CA ARG A 187 -18.68 17.20 19.09
C ARG A 187 -18.11 15.81 19.36
N THR A 188 -18.98 14.87 19.65
CA THR A 188 -18.60 13.46 19.87
C THR A 188 -19.27 12.59 18.82
N TYR A 189 -18.49 11.72 18.21
CA TYR A 189 -18.97 10.72 17.25
C TYR A 189 -18.65 9.32 17.76
N THR A 190 -19.61 8.41 17.58
CA THR A 190 -19.45 6.96 17.74
C THR A 190 -19.45 6.31 16.37
N TRP A 191 -19.17 5.00 16.31
CA TRP A 191 -19.25 4.28 15.03
C TRP A 191 -20.68 4.28 14.48
N ASP A 192 -21.71 4.25 15.34
CA ASP A 192 -23.10 4.26 14.90
C ASP A 192 -23.52 5.61 14.27
N ASP A 193 -22.75 6.68 14.50
CA ASP A 193 -23.01 8.02 13.95
C ASP A 193 -22.38 8.23 12.55
N THR A 194 -21.61 7.27 12.04
CA THR A 194 -20.89 7.39 10.76
C THR A 194 -21.51 6.49 9.70
N GLU A 195 -21.48 6.86 8.42
CA GLU A 195 -21.93 5.96 7.36
C GLU A 195 -20.82 4.96 6.99
N VAL A 196 -21.11 3.65 6.94
CA VAL A 196 -20.17 2.67 6.37
C VAL A 196 -20.22 2.78 4.84
N GLY A 197 -19.05 2.83 4.20
CA GLY A 197 -18.92 2.96 2.74
C GLY A 197 -18.79 4.39 2.23
N GLY A 198 -18.99 5.40 3.09
CA GLY A 198 -18.50 6.75 2.84
C GLY A 198 -17.02 6.80 3.21
N GLY A 199 -16.13 6.93 2.23
CA GLY A 199 -14.68 7.00 2.45
C GLY A 199 -13.96 5.64 2.50
N TRP A 200 -12.70 5.67 2.95
CA TRP A 200 -11.86 4.47 3.04
C TRP A 200 -12.34 3.55 4.16
N ILE A 201 -12.22 2.24 3.93
CA ILE A 201 -12.30 1.21 4.96
C ILE A 201 -10.92 0.56 5.00
N TYR A 202 -10.14 0.91 6.02
CA TYR A 202 -8.70 0.67 6.01
C TYR A 202 -8.16 0.40 7.40
N LEU A 203 -7.19 -0.51 7.50
CA LEU A 203 -6.45 -0.81 8.72
C LEU A 203 -4.95 -0.82 8.41
N TYR A 204 -4.16 -0.15 9.24
CA TYR A 204 -2.71 -0.03 9.07
C TYR A 204 -1.98 -0.41 10.35
N TRP A 205 -0.94 -1.23 10.19
CA TRP A 205 -0.30 -1.94 11.28
C TRP A 205 1.20 -1.91 11.15
N ILE A 206 1.86 -2.05 12.30
CA ILE A 206 3.18 -2.64 12.39
C ILE A 206 3.03 -4.04 12.97
N ILE A 207 3.71 -4.99 12.34
CA ILE A 207 3.75 -6.40 12.74
C ILE A 207 5.20 -6.80 12.95
N ALA A 208 5.52 -7.25 14.16
CA ALA A 208 6.79 -7.86 14.47
C ALA A 208 6.87 -9.24 13.82
N ASP A 209 7.93 -9.46 13.06
CA ASP A 209 8.20 -10.72 12.37
C ASP A 209 9.56 -11.27 12.85
N PRO A 210 9.60 -11.85 14.06
CA PRO A 210 10.85 -12.33 14.65
C PRO A 210 11.45 -13.50 13.86
N ALA A 211 10.63 -14.27 13.13
CA ALA A 211 11.09 -15.38 12.30
C ALA A 211 12.01 -14.91 11.16
N HIS A 212 11.78 -13.71 10.64
CA HIS A 212 12.60 -13.10 9.60
C HIS A 212 13.41 -11.89 10.12
N GLU A 213 13.54 -11.75 11.44
CA GLU A 213 14.28 -10.69 12.13
C GLU A 213 13.93 -9.26 11.66
N ARG A 214 12.65 -8.99 11.38
CA ARG A 214 12.21 -7.69 10.84
C ARG A 214 10.91 -7.18 11.45
N ILE A 215 10.61 -5.93 11.14
CA ILE A 215 9.35 -5.27 11.48
C ILE A 215 8.67 -4.92 10.16
N ALA A 216 7.48 -5.46 9.93
CA ALA A 216 6.71 -5.21 8.73
C ALA A 216 5.68 -4.11 8.98
N ILE A 217 5.54 -3.23 7.99
CA ILE A 217 4.35 -2.40 7.86
C ILE A 217 3.36 -3.18 7.01
N ALA A 218 2.12 -3.31 7.48
CA ALA A 218 1.07 -3.98 6.74
C ALA A 218 -0.20 -3.14 6.74
N SER A 219 -0.95 -3.22 5.65
CA SER A 219 -2.22 -2.53 5.51
C SER A 219 -3.30 -3.50 5.01
N ASN A 220 -4.57 -3.21 5.26
CA ASN A 220 -5.70 -3.95 4.69
C ASN A 220 -6.79 -2.98 4.27
N VAL A 221 -6.98 -2.83 2.96
CA VAL A 221 -8.12 -2.12 2.36
C VAL A 221 -9.29 -3.09 2.19
N ILE A 222 -10.48 -2.71 2.66
CA ILE A 222 -11.66 -3.57 2.60
C ILE A 222 -12.66 -3.07 1.55
N ASP A 223 -12.97 -3.94 0.59
CA ASP A 223 -14.07 -3.77 -0.36
C ASP A 223 -15.30 -4.52 0.14
N LEU A 224 -16.34 -3.76 0.52
CA LEU A 224 -17.45 -4.25 1.32
C LEU A 224 -18.73 -4.40 0.49
N SER A 225 -19.31 -5.60 0.55
CA SER A 225 -20.60 -5.94 -0.06
C SER A 225 -21.50 -6.70 0.90
N TRP A 226 -22.80 -6.74 0.59
CA TRP A 226 -23.77 -7.54 1.32
C TRP A 226 -24.84 -8.11 0.40
N GLU A 227 -25.47 -9.21 0.82
CA GLU A 227 -26.65 -9.78 0.19
C GLU A 227 -27.75 -10.08 1.21
N ALA A 228 -28.99 -9.78 0.81
CA ALA A 228 -30.18 -10.13 1.57
C ALA A 228 -30.72 -11.50 1.12
N ALA A 229 -31.79 -11.96 1.77
CA ALA A 229 -32.50 -13.17 1.38
C ALA A 229 -33.07 -13.13 -0.06
N ASP A 230 -33.11 -11.95 -0.70
CA ASP A 230 -33.48 -11.79 -2.11
C ASP A 230 -32.36 -12.23 -3.10
N GLY A 231 -31.17 -12.53 -2.60
CA GLY A 231 -30.00 -12.94 -3.38
C GLY A 231 -29.38 -11.80 -4.20
N VAL A 232 -29.82 -10.56 -4.01
CA VAL A 232 -29.26 -9.40 -4.70
C VAL A 232 -28.06 -8.87 -3.91
N VAL A 233 -26.89 -8.99 -4.52
CA VAL A 233 -25.65 -8.44 -3.96
C VAL A 233 -25.61 -6.92 -4.17
N ARG A 234 -25.19 -6.19 -3.13
CA ARG A 234 -25.10 -4.74 -3.09
C ARG A 234 -23.75 -4.34 -2.50
N SER A 235 -23.06 -3.39 -3.12
CA SER A 235 -21.88 -2.77 -2.53
C SER A 235 -22.24 -1.62 -1.61
N PHE A 236 -21.34 -1.29 -0.69
CA PHE A 236 -21.55 -0.20 0.26
C PHE A 236 -21.26 1.19 -0.33
N ASP A 237 -20.30 1.29 -1.24
CA ASP A 237 -19.85 2.53 -1.88
C ASP A 237 -20.37 2.68 -3.33
N GLY A 238 -21.22 1.75 -3.79
CA GLY A 238 -21.77 1.73 -5.13
C GLY A 238 -20.84 1.14 -6.20
N ALA A 239 -19.72 0.50 -5.84
CA ALA A 239 -18.92 -0.32 -6.75
C ALA A 239 -18.31 -1.54 -6.07
N ILE A 240 -17.75 -2.43 -6.89
CA ILE A 240 -16.82 -3.46 -6.47
C ILE A 240 -15.52 -3.17 -7.24
N ASP A 241 -14.37 -3.28 -6.57
CA ASP A 241 -13.08 -3.00 -7.20
C ASP A 241 -12.87 -3.91 -8.44
N PRO A 242 -12.33 -3.39 -9.56
CA PRO A 242 -12.20 -4.15 -10.80
C PRO A 242 -11.11 -5.23 -10.86
N LEU A 243 -10.39 -5.56 -9.78
CA LEU A 243 -9.40 -6.64 -9.74
C LEU A 243 -8.09 -6.36 -10.51
N VAL A 244 -7.74 -5.09 -10.73
CA VAL A 244 -6.65 -4.72 -11.65
C VAL A 244 -5.25 -4.79 -11.03
N GLN A 245 -5.14 -5.03 -9.72
CA GLN A 245 -3.85 -5.12 -9.02
C GLN A 245 -3.78 -6.21 -7.94
N GLU A 246 -4.83 -7.00 -7.77
CA GLU A 246 -4.92 -7.95 -6.67
C GLU A 246 -4.48 -9.36 -7.07
N VAL A 247 -3.75 -10.01 -6.16
CA VAL A 247 -3.40 -11.42 -6.22
C VAL A 247 -3.97 -12.12 -4.99
N TYR A 248 -5.03 -12.91 -5.20
CA TYR A 248 -5.72 -13.62 -4.13
C TYR A 248 -4.91 -14.82 -3.66
N LEU A 249 -4.72 -14.89 -2.34
CA LEU A 249 -3.78 -15.81 -1.72
C LEU A 249 -4.36 -17.21 -1.49
N GLU A 250 -5.68 -17.35 -1.54
CA GLU A 250 -6.39 -18.55 -1.07
C GLU A 250 -7.34 -19.12 -2.13
N PRO A 251 -7.04 -20.32 -2.68
CA PRO A 251 -7.84 -20.92 -3.74
C PRO A 251 -9.33 -21.10 -3.38
N ALA A 252 -9.62 -21.34 -2.09
CA ALA A 252 -10.97 -21.52 -1.58
C ALA A 252 -11.86 -20.27 -1.72
N ALA A 253 -11.26 -19.08 -1.88
CA ALA A 253 -11.98 -17.83 -2.01
C ALA A 253 -12.42 -17.52 -3.46
N LEU A 254 -11.94 -18.28 -4.45
CA LEU A 254 -12.24 -18.08 -5.87
C LEU A 254 -13.75 -18.03 -6.20
N PRO A 255 -14.64 -18.87 -5.61
CA PRO A 255 -16.07 -18.78 -5.84
C PRO A 255 -16.67 -17.43 -5.44
N LEU A 256 -16.23 -16.86 -4.31
CA LEU A 256 -16.68 -15.54 -3.84
C LEU A 256 -16.26 -14.46 -4.83
N VAL A 257 -14.98 -14.41 -5.21
CA VAL A 257 -14.47 -13.38 -6.12
C VAL A 257 -15.18 -13.43 -7.48
N ARG A 258 -15.41 -14.64 -8.02
CA ARG A 258 -16.18 -14.82 -9.26
C ARG A 258 -17.63 -14.38 -9.14
N ARG A 259 -18.26 -14.56 -7.98
CA ARG A 259 -19.64 -14.11 -7.72
C ARG A 259 -19.74 -12.59 -7.70
N LEU A 260 -18.73 -11.90 -7.18
CA LEU A 260 -18.71 -10.43 -7.07
C LEU A 260 -18.23 -9.74 -8.36
N GLN A 261 -17.39 -10.38 -9.17
CA GLN A 261 -16.79 -9.78 -10.37
C GLN A 261 -17.79 -9.08 -11.32
N PRO A 262 -19.00 -9.60 -11.60
CA PRO A 262 -19.96 -8.94 -12.49
C PRO A 262 -20.50 -7.59 -11.98
N LEU A 263 -20.26 -7.27 -10.70
CA LEU A 263 -20.70 -6.01 -10.06
C LEU A 263 -19.67 -4.88 -10.21
N ALA A 264 -18.48 -5.18 -10.75
CA ALA A 264 -17.50 -4.15 -11.07
C ALA A 264 -18.09 -3.15 -12.06
N ARG A 265 -17.74 -1.86 -11.91
CA ARG A 265 -18.29 -0.80 -12.76
C ARG A 265 -17.95 -1.06 -14.25
N PRO A 266 -18.90 -0.88 -15.18
CA PRO A 266 -18.56 -0.83 -16.60
C PRO A 266 -17.51 0.26 -16.85
N GLY A 267 -16.51 -0.05 -17.69
CA GLY A 267 -15.41 0.89 -17.95
C GLY A 267 -14.42 1.07 -16.79
N ALA A 268 -14.37 0.12 -15.85
CA ALA A 268 -13.52 0.26 -14.67
C ALA A 268 -12.02 0.27 -15.00
N ARG A 269 -11.57 -0.34 -16.11
CA ARG A 269 -10.18 -0.25 -16.56
C ARG A 269 -9.83 1.17 -17.00
N GLU A 270 -10.72 1.82 -17.76
CA GLU A 270 -10.57 3.21 -18.18
C GLU A 270 -10.63 4.16 -16.98
N ALA A 271 -11.54 3.90 -16.03
CA ALA A 271 -11.62 4.66 -14.78
C ALA A 271 -10.35 4.51 -13.94
N TYR A 272 -9.80 3.30 -13.83
CA TYR A 272 -8.53 3.06 -13.15
C TYR A 272 -7.37 3.78 -13.84
N GLN A 273 -7.28 3.71 -15.18
CA GLN A 273 -6.27 4.45 -15.93
C GLN A 273 -6.38 5.95 -15.69
N GLN A 274 -7.60 6.50 -15.67
CA GLN A 274 -7.82 7.91 -15.35
C GLN A 274 -7.39 8.25 -13.92
N ALA A 275 -7.72 7.42 -12.94
CA ALA A 275 -7.27 7.58 -11.56
C ALA A 275 -5.73 7.58 -11.46
N MET A 276 -5.04 6.70 -12.19
CA MET A 276 -3.58 6.71 -12.25
C MET A 276 -3.02 8.02 -12.83
N ARG A 277 -3.68 8.62 -13.83
CA ARG A 277 -3.29 9.94 -14.37
C ARG A 277 -3.47 11.04 -13.34
N GLU A 278 -4.55 11.01 -12.58
CA GLU A 278 -4.82 11.97 -11.50
C GLU A 278 -3.82 11.83 -10.36
N GLU A 279 -3.47 10.61 -9.96
CA GLU A 279 -2.41 10.36 -8.99
C GLU A 279 -1.04 10.83 -9.48
N VAL A 280 -0.71 10.63 -10.76
CA VAL A 280 0.53 11.18 -11.32
C VAL A 280 0.56 12.69 -11.19
N ARG A 281 -0.52 13.40 -11.55
CA ARG A 281 -0.61 14.87 -11.37
C ARG A 281 -0.43 15.26 -9.91
N HIS A 282 -1.10 14.55 -9.00
CA HIS A 282 -0.98 14.79 -7.57
C HIS A 282 0.48 14.69 -7.12
N TYR A 283 1.19 13.60 -7.46
CA TYR A 283 2.58 13.39 -7.05
C TYR A 283 3.62 14.24 -7.80
N LEU A 284 3.21 15.00 -8.83
CA LEU A 284 4.05 16.01 -9.47
C LEU A 284 3.87 17.41 -8.85
N SER A 285 2.83 17.63 -8.06
CA SER A 285 2.43 18.96 -7.60
C SER A 285 3.18 19.43 -6.34
N VAL A 286 2.66 19.13 -5.15
CA VAL A 286 3.21 19.56 -3.86
C VAL A 286 4.11 18.45 -3.31
N GLU A 287 5.37 18.78 -3.01
CA GLU A 287 6.41 17.83 -2.59
C GLU A 287 6.55 16.63 -3.56
N PRO A 288 7.08 16.87 -4.78
CA PRO A 288 7.06 15.86 -5.83
C PRO A 288 7.74 14.55 -5.44
N SER A 289 7.08 13.43 -5.75
CA SER A 289 7.58 12.08 -5.52
C SER A 289 7.62 11.28 -6.82
N TYR A 290 8.76 11.33 -7.50
CA TYR A 290 8.99 10.65 -8.78
C TYR A 290 9.01 9.14 -8.66
N GLY A 291 9.37 8.58 -7.49
CA GLY A 291 9.17 7.16 -7.22
C GLY A 291 7.70 6.78 -7.20
N LYS A 292 6.83 7.60 -6.56
CA LYS A 292 5.39 7.40 -6.62
C LYS A 292 4.86 7.55 -8.05
N VAL A 293 5.32 8.56 -8.80
CA VAL A 293 5.00 8.73 -10.23
C VAL A 293 5.39 7.50 -11.04
N ALA A 294 6.59 6.96 -10.87
CA ALA A 294 7.05 5.75 -11.58
C ALA A 294 6.09 4.57 -11.37
N LYS A 295 5.65 4.33 -10.13
CA LYS A 295 4.70 3.24 -9.81
C LYS A 295 3.38 3.39 -10.59
N ARG A 296 2.85 4.60 -10.70
CA ARG A 296 1.57 4.87 -11.40
C ARG A 296 1.73 4.82 -12.90
N LEU A 297 2.86 5.34 -13.41
CA LEU A 297 3.20 5.23 -14.82
C LEU A 297 3.37 3.78 -15.26
N TYR A 298 4.01 2.94 -14.45
CA TYR A 298 4.12 1.50 -14.73
C TYR A 298 2.73 0.87 -14.90
N ASN A 299 1.82 1.10 -13.94
CA ASN A 299 0.44 0.61 -14.02
C ASN A 299 -0.32 1.16 -15.23
N LEU A 300 -0.19 2.47 -15.49
CA LEU A 300 -0.82 3.13 -16.62
C LEU A 300 -0.36 2.54 -17.95
N PHE A 301 0.94 2.34 -18.13
CA PHE A 301 1.50 1.83 -19.38
C PHE A 301 1.24 0.34 -19.59
N ARG A 302 1.43 -0.50 -18.55
CA ARG A 302 1.21 -1.96 -18.66
C ARG A 302 -0.26 -2.28 -18.97
N LEU A 303 -1.20 -1.52 -18.39
CA LEU A 303 -2.63 -1.65 -18.67
C LEU A 303 -3.08 -0.87 -19.90
N GLY A 304 -2.29 0.07 -20.40
CA GLY A 304 -2.57 0.87 -21.59
C GLY A 304 -2.00 0.30 -22.89
N ASP A 305 -1.36 -0.87 -22.83
CA ASP A 305 -0.62 -1.51 -23.93
C ASP A 305 0.57 -0.67 -24.45
N GLU A 306 1.08 0.26 -23.62
CA GLU A 306 2.30 1.03 -23.89
C GLU A 306 3.54 0.28 -23.35
N LEU A 307 3.71 -0.97 -23.79
CA LEU A 307 4.57 -1.95 -23.12
C LEU A 307 6.07 -1.63 -23.14
N GLU A 308 6.57 -0.93 -24.17
CA GLU A 308 7.98 -0.49 -24.19
C GLU A 308 8.27 0.51 -23.07
N ALA A 309 7.37 1.48 -22.85
CA ALA A 309 7.48 2.43 -21.75
C ALA A 309 7.29 1.75 -20.39
N ALA A 310 6.37 0.79 -20.30
CA ALA A 310 6.17 0.00 -19.09
C ALA A 310 7.43 -0.83 -18.74
N ALA A 311 8.03 -1.47 -19.73
CA ALA A 311 9.25 -2.25 -19.57
C ALA A 311 10.41 -1.35 -19.13
N TYR A 312 10.58 -0.17 -19.72
CA TYR A 312 11.59 0.79 -19.26
C TYR A 312 11.40 1.19 -17.79
N VAL A 313 10.17 1.54 -17.40
CA VAL A 313 9.86 1.94 -16.01
C VAL A 313 10.08 0.77 -15.04
N ARG A 314 9.79 -0.47 -15.46
CA ARG A 314 10.06 -1.69 -14.70
C ARG A 314 11.54 -1.80 -14.33
N GLU A 315 12.46 -1.65 -15.28
CA GLU A 315 13.91 -1.78 -15.01
C GLU A 315 14.42 -0.73 -14.00
N LEU A 316 13.73 0.42 -13.85
CA LEU A 316 14.11 1.41 -12.84
C LEU A 316 13.98 0.88 -11.41
N PHE A 317 13.11 -0.09 -11.17
CA PHE A 317 12.88 -0.65 -9.84
C PHE A 317 13.86 -1.77 -9.47
N ASP A 318 14.60 -2.30 -10.44
CA ASP A 318 15.66 -3.30 -10.22
C ASP A 318 16.98 -2.65 -9.76
N GLU A 319 17.14 -1.35 -9.99
CA GLU A 319 18.33 -0.59 -9.60
C GLU A 319 18.46 -0.46 -8.07
N PRO A 320 19.68 -0.58 -7.50
CA PRO A 320 19.89 -0.44 -6.05
C PRO A 320 19.36 0.86 -5.47
N SER A 321 19.42 1.97 -6.23
CA SER A 321 18.88 3.26 -5.81
C SER A 321 17.36 3.25 -5.58
N ALA A 322 16.60 2.39 -6.26
CA ALA A 322 15.18 2.21 -5.98
C ALA A 322 14.94 1.65 -4.57
N GLY A 323 15.90 0.91 -4.03
CA GLY A 323 15.90 0.40 -2.67
C GLY A 323 15.84 1.49 -1.59
N LEU A 324 16.19 2.74 -1.90
CA LEU A 324 16.02 3.86 -0.97
C LEU A 324 14.53 4.20 -0.71
N TYR A 325 13.61 3.77 -1.57
CA TYR A 325 12.18 4.03 -1.41
C TYR A 325 11.61 3.42 -0.11
N GLN A 326 12.13 2.25 0.30
CA GLN A 326 11.68 1.57 1.52
C GLN A 326 12.18 2.25 2.81
N VAL A 327 13.18 3.13 2.74
CA VAL A 327 13.86 3.70 3.92
C VAL A 327 12.89 4.47 4.83
N SER A 328 11.95 5.22 4.24
CA SER A 328 10.96 5.96 5.03
C SER A 328 10.04 5.03 5.81
N GLY A 329 9.43 4.05 5.15
CA GLY A 329 8.52 3.08 5.75
C GLY A 329 9.21 2.23 6.82
N LEU A 330 10.37 1.65 6.51
CA LEU A 330 11.10 0.84 7.50
C LEU A 330 11.54 1.65 8.72
N LEU A 331 11.94 2.92 8.53
CA LEU A 331 12.24 3.79 9.67
C LEU A 331 10.99 4.17 10.44
N GLU A 332 9.83 4.35 9.79
CA GLU A 332 8.54 4.60 10.45
C GLU A 332 8.18 3.42 11.35
N ALA A 333 8.26 2.22 10.79
CA ALA A 333 8.06 0.96 11.52
C ALA A 333 8.98 0.85 12.73
N ALA A 334 10.28 1.10 12.52
CA ALA A 334 11.29 1.06 13.57
C ALA A 334 11.00 2.09 14.68
N THR A 335 10.61 3.32 14.32
CA THR A 335 10.32 4.36 15.32
C THR A 335 9.06 4.08 16.12
N ALA A 336 7.99 3.61 15.49
CA ALA A 336 6.75 3.30 16.20
C ALA A 336 6.89 2.04 17.06
N ALA A 337 7.77 1.10 16.69
CA ALA A 337 8.12 -0.04 17.52
C ALA A 337 8.97 0.32 18.77
N LEU A 338 9.51 1.54 18.86
CA LEU A 338 10.22 2.00 20.05
C LEU A 338 9.28 2.53 21.13
N ASP A 339 8.01 2.79 20.81
CA ASP A 339 7.00 3.16 21.80
C ASP A 339 6.95 2.07 22.88
N PRO A 340 7.10 2.41 24.17
CA PRO A 340 7.08 1.43 25.27
C PRO A 340 5.79 0.59 25.33
N THR A 341 4.69 1.10 24.79
CA THR A 341 3.39 0.43 24.74
C THR A 341 3.26 -0.54 23.56
N SER A 342 4.18 -0.51 22.58
CA SER A 342 4.16 -1.41 21.41
C SER A 342 4.36 -2.89 21.78
N GLY A 343 5.06 -3.16 22.88
CA GLY A 343 5.46 -4.52 23.27
C GLY A 343 6.45 -5.20 22.30
N ILE A 344 7.01 -4.47 21.34
CA ILE A 344 7.99 -5.01 20.37
C ILE A 344 9.40 -5.04 21.01
N ASP A 345 10.13 -6.13 20.80
CA ASP A 345 11.50 -6.26 21.29
C ASP A 345 12.41 -5.25 20.57
N ARG A 346 13.07 -4.39 21.35
CA ARG A 346 14.05 -3.41 20.86
C ARG A 346 15.18 -4.05 20.04
N THR A 347 15.53 -5.30 20.33
CA THR A 347 16.51 -6.07 19.54
C THR A 347 16.07 -6.20 18.08
N LEU A 348 14.76 -6.36 17.83
CA LEU A 348 14.18 -6.42 16.49
C LEU A 348 14.30 -5.07 15.76
N VAL A 349 14.12 -3.96 16.49
CA VAL A 349 14.37 -2.62 15.94
C VAL A 349 15.83 -2.46 15.52
N LEU A 350 16.78 -2.90 16.35
CA LEU A 350 18.21 -2.85 16.01
C LEU A 350 18.54 -3.68 14.76
N ARG A 351 17.94 -4.87 14.60
CA ARG A 351 18.07 -5.69 13.39
C ARG A 351 17.52 -4.98 12.15
N GLN A 352 16.36 -4.33 12.27
CA GLN A 352 15.77 -3.55 11.19
C GLN A 352 16.69 -2.39 10.75
N LEU A 353 17.37 -1.73 11.69
CA LEU A 353 18.36 -0.70 11.38
C LEU A 353 19.61 -1.29 10.70
N ASP A 354 20.04 -2.50 11.06
CA ASP A 354 21.15 -3.18 10.39
C ASP A 354 20.79 -3.52 8.92
N VAL A 355 19.56 -3.95 8.65
CA VAL A 355 19.04 -4.16 7.28
C VAL A 355 19.07 -2.84 6.48
N LEU A 356 18.62 -1.74 7.10
CA LEU A 356 18.66 -0.43 6.47
C LEU A 356 20.08 0.01 6.14
N ALA A 357 21.07 -0.30 6.97
CA ALA A 357 22.47 0.03 6.70
C ALA A 357 22.98 -0.67 5.44
N VAL A 358 22.61 -1.95 5.23
CA VAL A 358 22.93 -2.70 4.01
C VAL A 358 22.27 -2.05 2.79
N THR A 359 20.98 -1.71 2.87
CA THR A 359 20.27 -1.02 1.79
C THR A 359 20.93 0.31 1.42
N LEU A 360 21.27 1.14 2.42
CA LEU A 360 21.93 2.42 2.18
C LEU A 360 23.30 2.25 1.53
N ALA A 361 24.11 1.30 2.01
CA ALA A 361 25.43 1.03 1.45
C ALA A 361 25.37 0.52 0.00
N ALA A 362 24.34 -0.27 -0.35
CA ALA A 362 24.15 -0.74 -1.72
C ALA A 362 23.64 0.36 -2.67
N ALA A 363 22.85 1.30 -2.15
CA ALA A 363 22.12 2.26 -2.96
C ALA A 363 22.78 3.64 -3.10
N THR A 364 23.84 3.90 -2.32
CA THR A 364 24.51 5.20 -2.24
C THR A 364 26.02 5.02 -2.32
N THR A 365 26.75 6.09 -2.66
CA THR A 365 28.22 6.08 -2.69
C THR A 365 28.79 7.39 -2.16
N GLY A 366 30.06 7.38 -1.74
CA GLY A 366 30.83 8.58 -1.46
C GLY A 366 30.28 9.41 -0.27
N PRO A 367 30.17 10.75 -0.41
CA PRO A 367 29.71 11.61 0.69
C PRO A 367 28.28 11.30 1.18
N ASP A 368 27.38 10.90 0.28
CA ASP A 368 25.99 10.58 0.64
C ASP A 368 25.90 9.31 1.49
N GLU A 369 26.61 8.27 1.08
CA GLU A 369 26.74 7.02 1.85
C GLU A 369 27.29 7.30 3.24
N THR A 370 28.42 8.02 3.31
CA THR A 370 29.08 8.35 4.59
C THR A 370 28.12 9.09 5.52
N ARG A 371 27.39 10.08 5.00
CA ARG A 371 26.45 10.88 5.77
C ARG A 371 25.26 10.06 6.27
N LEU A 372 24.65 9.26 5.39
CA LEU A 372 23.47 8.46 5.72
C LEU A 372 23.79 7.34 6.71
N LEU A 373 24.89 6.61 6.50
CA LEU A 373 25.34 5.57 7.43
C LEU A 373 25.75 6.14 8.78
N ALA A 374 26.38 7.32 8.82
CA ALA A 374 26.71 7.99 10.08
C ALA A 374 25.43 8.38 10.86
N ALA A 375 24.43 8.95 10.18
CA ALA A 375 23.15 9.31 10.80
C ALA A 375 22.38 8.07 11.29
N LEU A 376 22.36 6.98 10.51
CA LEU A 376 21.75 5.72 10.91
C LEU A 376 22.50 5.07 12.09
N GLY A 377 23.83 5.14 12.10
CA GLY A 377 24.65 4.68 13.21
C GLY A 377 24.39 5.43 14.52
N GLN A 378 24.16 6.76 14.44
CA GLN A 378 23.73 7.57 15.59
C GLN A 378 22.36 7.12 16.11
N LEU A 379 21.39 6.91 15.22
CA LEU A 379 20.07 6.38 15.61
C LEU A 379 20.21 5.05 16.35
N ARG A 380 21.00 4.13 15.77
CA ARG A 380 21.23 2.81 16.34
C ARG A 380 21.90 2.88 17.71
N ALA A 381 22.90 3.75 17.88
CA ALA A 381 23.58 3.93 19.16
C ALA A 381 22.64 4.50 20.24
N SER A 382 21.77 5.44 19.87
CA SER A 382 20.74 5.99 20.74
C SER A 382 19.73 4.92 21.18
N VAL A 383 19.21 4.13 20.23
CA VAL A 383 18.32 2.99 20.53
C VAL A 383 18.99 2.01 21.49
N LEU A 384 20.28 1.71 21.29
CA LEU A 384 21.05 0.80 22.15
C LEU A 384 21.22 1.35 23.58
N ALA A 385 21.48 2.65 23.74
CA ALA A 385 21.66 3.28 25.03
C ALA A 385 20.37 3.32 25.87
N ALA A 386 19.21 3.40 25.20
CA ALA A 386 17.89 3.52 25.83
C ALA A 386 17.73 4.75 26.76
N ASP A 387 18.54 5.79 26.53
CA ASP A 387 18.60 7.01 27.34
C ASP A 387 17.86 8.22 26.72
N GLU A 388 17.28 8.05 25.51
CA GLU A 388 16.64 9.11 24.73
C GLU A 388 15.11 9.00 24.69
N THR A 389 14.44 10.11 24.36
CA THR A 389 12.98 10.17 24.23
C THR A 389 12.51 9.83 22.81
N ASP A 390 11.23 9.51 22.63
CA ASP A 390 10.63 9.28 21.31
C ASP A 390 10.85 10.45 20.34
N ALA A 391 10.88 11.69 20.84
CA ALA A 391 11.09 12.88 20.03
C ALA A 391 12.53 12.95 19.48
N ASP A 392 13.51 12.49 20.25
CA ASP A 392 14.92 12.44 19.85
C ASP A 392 15.15 11.39 18.76
N TRP A 393 14.48 10.24 18.89
CA TRP A 393 14.50 9.18 17.87
C TRP A 393 13.84 9.63 16.58
N ALA A 394 12.67 10.27 16.64
CA ALA A 394 11.98 10.81 15.46
C ALA A 394 12.83 11.85 14.73
N ALA A 395 13.45 12.78 15.47
CA ALA A 395 14.36 13.76 14.90
C ALA A 395 15.59 13.12 14.26
N THR A 396 16.15 12.09 14.89
CA THR A 396 17.30 11.37 14.33
C THR A 396 16.94 10.54 13.10
N ALA A 397 15.80 9.86 13.10
CA ALA A 397 15.28 9.15 11.94
C ALA A 397 15.04 10.10 10.76
N ALA A 398 14.54 11.32 11.00
CA ALA A 398 14.35 12.34 9.96
C ALA A 398 15.66 12.72 9.26
N ARG A 399 16.81 12.69 9.96
CA ARG A 399 18.14 12.94 9.36
C ARG A 399 18.57 11.86 8.36
N VAL A 400 17.96 10.68 8.42
CA VAL A 400 18.16 9.61 7.43
C VAL A 400 17.06 9.65 6.36
N ARG A 401 15.79 9.80 6.75
CA ARG A 401 14.63 9.79 5.84
C ARG A 401 14.72 10.89 4.78
N ALA A 402 14.93 12.14 5.18
CA ALA A 402 14.86 13.26 4.23
C ALA A 402 15.95 13.21 3.15
N PRO A 403 17.24 12.94 3.45
CA PRO A 403 18.24 12.79 2.41
C PRO A 403 18.05 11.54 1.53
N ALA A 404 17.64 10.40 2.11
CA ALA A 404 17.34 9.20 1.31
C ALA A 404 16.16 9.45 0.35
N ALA A 405 15.11 10.13 0.82
CA ALA A 405 13.98 10.53 0.00
C ALA A 405 14.40 11.47 -1.14
N ALA A 406 15.30 12.42 -0.89
CA ALA A 406 15.80 13.32 -1.93
C ALA A 406 16.60 12.56 -3.02
N LEU A 407 17.47 11.63 -2.61
CA LEU A 407 18.28 10.82 -3.53
C LEU A 407 17.43 9.92 -4.42
N VAL A 408 16.47 9.18 -3.83
CA VAL A 408 15.58 8.31 -4.61
C VAL A 408 14.69 9.12 -5.54
N ASN A 409 14.26 10.31 -5.10
CA ASN A 409 13.45 11.20 -5.93
C ASN A 409 14.24 11.71 -7.15
N ASP A 410 15.49 12.13 -6.95
CA ASP A 410 16.36 12.58 -8.04
C ASP A 410 16.70 11.45 -9.02
N PHE A 411 16.96 10.25 -8.50
CA PHE A 411 17.15 9.03 -9.29
C PHE A 411 15.96 8.79 -10.22
N PHE A 412 14.74 8.65 -9.68
CA PHE A 412 13.56 8.40 -10.51
C PHE A 412 13.27 9.57 -11.46
N ARG A 413 13.40 10.82 -11.00
CA ARG A 413 13.16 12.00 -11.83
C ARG A 413 14.05 12.00 -13.07
N THR A 414 15.35 11.88 -12.86
CA THR A 414 16.34 11.95 -13.95
C THR A 414 16.11 10.84 -14.96
N ARG A 415 15.83 9.62 -14.49
CA ARG A 415 15.64 8.47 -15.38
C ARG A 415 14.27 8.45 -16.05
N LEU A 416 13.19 8.86 -15.40
CA LEU A 416 11.89 8.98 -16.06
C LEU A 416 11.95 10.00 -17.21
N LEU A 417 12.63 11.14 -17.02
CA LEU A 417 12.77 12.17 -18.05
C LEU A 417 13.71 11.78 -19.20
N ALA A 418 14.54 10.75 -19.03
CA ALA A 418 15.41 10.23 -20.08
C ALA A 418 14.65 9.43 -21.16
N HIS A 419 13.48 8.88 -20.84
CA HIS A 419 12.66 8.14 -21.81
C HIS A 419 11.71 9.08 -22.58
N PRO A 420 11.78 9.16 -23.92
CA PRO A 420 11.03 10.17 -24.69
C PRO A 420 9.52 10.16 -24.45
N ARG A 421 8.90 8.97 -24.44
CA ARG A 421 7.45 8.83 -24.20
C ARG A 421 7.04 9.28 -22.80
N VAL A 422 7.80 8.87 -21.78
CA VAL A 422 7.55 9.21 -20.37
C VAL A 422 7.71 10.72 -20.19
N SER A 423 8.82 11.27 -20.67
CA SER A 423 9.10 12.71 -20.64
C SER A 423 7.97 13.51 -21.29
N HIS A 424 7.54 13.15 -22.51
CA HIS A 424 6.43 13.83 -23.18
C HIS A 424 5.13 13.79 -22.37
N LEU A 425 4.81 12.63 -21.75
CA LEU A 425 3.62 12.50 -20.91
C LEU A 425 3.70 13.40 -19.67
N LEU A 426 4.84 13.41 -18.97
CA LEU A 426 5.02 14.22 -17.77
C LEU A 426 4.94 15.72 -18.07
N HIS A 427 5.58 16.20 -19.15
CA HIS A 427 5.46 17.59 -19.57
C HIS A 427 4.01 17.98 -19.91
N SER A 428 3.20 17.05 -20.43
CA SER A 428 1.78 17.32 -20.70
C SER A 428 0.94 17.51 -19.44
N TYR A 429 1.40 17.01 -18.28
CA TYR A 429 0.74 17.21 -16.99
C TYR A 429 1.21 18.45 -16.25
N GLU A 430 2.40 18.96 -16.54
CA GLU A 430 2.90 20.22 -15.98
C GLU A 430 2.36 21.45 -16.74
N ALA A 431 1.99 21.27 -18.01
CA ALA A 431 1.52 22.34 -18.90
C ALA A 431 0.01 22.65 -18.79
N GLY A 432 -0.77 21.84 -18.07
CA GLY A 432 -2.22 21.98 -17.91
C GLY A 432 -2.63 21.81 -16.46
#